data_AF-A0A2R6G1K6-F1
#
_entry.id   AF-A0A2R6G1K6-F1
#
_cell.length_a   1.000
_cell.length_b   1.000
_cell.length_c   1.000
_cell.angle_alpha   90.00
_cell.angle_beta   90.00
_cell.angle_gamma   90.00
#
_symmetry.space_group_name_H-M   'P 1'
#
loop_
_entity.id
_entity.type
_entity.pdbx_description
1 polymer ?
#
loop_
_entity_poly.entity_id
_entity_poly.type
_entity_poly.pdbx_seq_one_letter_code
_entity_poly.pdbx_strand_id
1 'polypeptide(L)' 'MLAMDVDKQSLRERVWDELEDAGEARFPYPPHGRIPNFVGAGRGADRLTETEDWQ' A
#
# COMPACT_ATOMS: atom_id res chain seq x y z
N MET A 1 -23.81 -1.62 19.31
CA MET A 1 -23.09 -2.21 18.16
C MET A 1 -22.29 -1.10 17.50
N LEU A 2 -21.09 -0.83 18.00
CA LEU A 2 -20.22 0.21 17.45
C LEU A 2 -19.12 -0.49 16.65
N ALA A 3 -19.02 -0.17 15.36
CA ALA A 3 -17.85 -0.50 14.56
C ALA A 3 -16.64 0.14 15.25
N MET A 4 -15.65 -0.67 15.60
CA MET A 4 -14.42 -0.20 16.23
C MET A 4 -13.70 0.74 15.27
N ASP A 5 -13.32 1.93 15.74
CA ASP A 5 -12.29 2.75 15.12
C ASP A 5 -11.03 1.90 14.99
N VAL A 6 -10.82 1.29 13.82
CA VAL A 6 -9.54 0.62 13.54
C VAL A 6 -8.51 1.73 13.46
N ASP A 7 -7.61 1.75 14.45
CA ASP A 7 -6.56 2.75 14.50
C ASP A 7 -5.73 2.74 13.21
N LYS A 8 -5.39 3.94 12.71
CA LYS A 8 -4.65 4.09 11.46
C LYS A 8 -3.30 3.38 11.51
N GLN A 9 -2.66 3.28 12.67
CA GLN A 9 -1.43 2.51 12.82
C GLN A 9 -1.71 1.01 12.65
N SER A 10 -2.75 0.49 13.27
CA SER A 10 -3.13 -0.93 13.12
C SER A 10 -3.41 -1.32 11.67
N LEU A 11 -3.97 -0.42 10.85
CA LEU A 11 -4.10 -0.65 9.41
C LEU A 11 -2.76 -0.62 8.67
N ARG A 12 -1.85 0.29 9.03
CA ARG A 12 -0.51 0.34 8.43
C ARG A 12 0.28 -0.93 8.72
N GLU A 13 0.32 -1.38 9.97
CA GLU A 13 0.98 -2.62 10.37
C GLU A 13 0.47 -3.79 9.53
N ARG A 14 -0.85 -3.95 9.44
CA ARG A 14 -1.47 -5.01 8.63
C ARG A 14 -1.08 -4.96 7.15
N VAL A 15 -1.11 -3.78 6.53
CA VAL A 15 -0.73 -3.63 5.12
C VAL A 15 0.76 -3.91 4.91
N TRP A 16 1.61 -3.48 5.84
CA TRP A 16 3.04 -3.75 5.78
C TRP A 16 3.36 -5.24 5.97
N ASP A 17 2.73 -5.89 6.94
CA ASP A 17 2.82 -7.33 7.18
C ASP A 17 2.39 -8.11 5.93
N GLU A 18 1.24 -7.78 5.35
CA GLU A 18 0.74 -8.44 4.13
C GLU A 18 1.70 -8.27 2.94
N LEU A 19 2.28 -7.08 2.74
CA LEU A 19 3.27 -6.84 1.69
C LEU A 19 4.57 -7.62 1.89
N GLU A 20 5.01 -7.77 3.14
CA GLU A 20 6.21 -8.54 3.49
C GLU A 20 5.96 -10.05 3.34
N ASP A 21 4.87 -10.56 3.92
CA ASP A 21 4.47 -11.97 3.91
C ASP A 21 4.22 -12.49 2.49
N ALA A 22 3.61 -11.66 1.63
CA ALA A 22 3.38 -11.99 0.23
C ALA A 22 4.64 -11.86 -0.64
N GLY A 23 5.73 -11.27 -0.13
CA GLY A 23 6.91 -10.93 -0.92
C GLY A 23 6.65 -9.87 -2.00
N GLU A 24 5.62 -9.05 -1.79
CA GLU A 24 5.18 -8.02 -2.73
C GLU A 24 5.79 -6.65 -2.45
N ALA A 25 6.38 -6.45 -1.26
CA ALA A 25 7.16 -5.26 -0.97
C ALA A 25 8.28 -5.07 -2.01
N ARG A 26 8.61 -3.82 -2.32
CA ARG A 26 9.73 -3.42 -3.17
C ARG A 26 10.62 -2.43 -2.42
N PHE A 27 11.88 -2.30 -2.87
CA PHE A 27 12.81 -1.35 -2.28
C PHE A 27 12.17 0.05 -2.18
N PRO A 28 12.28 0.73 -1.02
CA PRO A 28 13.09 0.37 0.15
C PRO A 28 12.46 -0.62 1.14
N TYR A 29 13.27 -1.56 1.65
CA TYR A 29 12.89 -2.54 2.69
C TYR A 29 13.38 -2.13 4.09
N PRO A 30 12.76 -2.64 5.17
CA PRO A 30 11.44 -3.28 5.20
C PRO A 30 10.31 -2.25 4.95
N PRO A 31 9.08 -2.67 4.57
CA PRO A 31 7.97 -1.77 4.29
C PRO A 31 7.49 -1.00 5.54
N HIS A 32 7.64 -1.59 6.73
CA HIS A 32 7.23 -1.00 8.01
C HIS A 32 7.86 0.35 8.28
N GLY A 33 7.04 1.31 8.73
CA GLY A 33 7.47 2.67 9.05
C GLY A 33 7.83 3.52 7.83
N ARG A 34 7.53 3.06 6.61
CA ARG A 34 7.81 3.77 5.34
C ARG A 34 6.52 3.98 4.54
N ILE A 35 6.61 4.82 3.50
CA ILE A 35 5.68 4.76 2.37
C ILE A 35 6.10 3.54 1.54
N PRO A 36 5.32 2.44 1.54
CA PRO A 36 5.76 1.21 0.91
C PRO A 36 5.72 1.34 -0.62
N ASN A 37 6.71 0.73 -1.27
CA ASN A 37 6.65 0.40 -2.69
C ASN A 37 6.25 -1.08 -2.84
N PHE A 38 5.60 -1.45 -3.93
CA PHE A 38 5.00 -2.78 -4.09
C PHE A 38 4.97 -3.27 -5.53
N VAL A 39 4.76 -4.58 -5.71
CA VAL A 39 4.55 -5.21 -7.02
C VAL A 39 3.35 -4.59 -7.73
N GLY A 40 3.56 -4.11 -8.96
CA GLY A 40 2.49 -3.53 -9.76
C GLY A 40 2.27 -2.03 -9.56
N ALA A 41 3.04 -1.36 -8.69
CA ALA A 41 2.99 0.09 -8.53
C ALA A 41 3.13 0.84 -9.88
N GLY A 42 4.04 0.40 -10.76
CA GLY A 42 4.20 0.96 -12.11
C GLY A 42 2.94 0.81 -12.98
N ARG A 43 2.33 -0.38 -12.99
CA ARG A 43 1.06 -0.60 -13.71
C ARG A 43 -0.07 0.27 -13.16
N GLY A 44 -0.10 0.47 -11.84
CA GLY A 44 -1.03 1.39 -11.20
C GLY A 44 -0.84 2.83 -11.66
N ALA A 45 0.42 3.28 -11.74
CA ALA A 45 0.77 4.59 -12.28
C ALA A 45 0.35 4.73 -13.75
N ASP A 46 0.61 3.73 -14.60
CA ASP A 46 0.19 3.76 -16.01
C ASP A 46 -1.33 3.94 -16.14
N ARG A 47 -2.11 3.15 -15.40
CA ARG A 47 -3.59 3.28 -15.40
C ARG A 47 -4.08 4.61 -14.87
N LEU A 48 -3.39 5.19 -13.89
CA LEU A 48 -3.73 6.53 -13.38
C LEU A 48 -3.61 7.56 -14.51
N THR A 49 -2.64 7.41 -15.42
CA THR A 49 -2.49 8.35 -16.54
C THR A 49 -3.60 8.28 -17.60
N GLU A 50 -4.40 7.21 -17.59
CA GLU A 50 -5.50 6.98 -18.51
C GLU A 50 -6.82 7.61 -18.03
N THR A 51 -6.90 8.11 -16.79
CA THR A 51 -8.13 8.71 -16.25
C THR A 51 -8.36 10.13 -16.77
N GLU A 52 -9.62 10.53 -16.94
CA GLU A 52 -9.98 11.88 -17.42
C GLU A 52 -9.43 13.00 -16.52
N ASP A 53 -9.43 12.82 -15.19
CA ASP A 53 -8.90 13.81 -14.24
C ASP A 53 -7.38 14.04 -14.37
N TRP A 54 -6.66 13.12 -15.03
CA TRP A 54 -5.21 13.21 -15.22
C TRP A 54 -4.80 13.87 -16.55
N GLN A 55 -5.64 13.76 -17.59
CA GLN A 55 -5.39 14.33 -18.93
C GLN A 55 -5.63 15.85 -18.96
#